data_AF-A0A9D3WNX2-F1
#
_entry.id   AF-A0A9D3WNX2-F1
#
_cell.length_a   1.000
_cell.length_b   1.000
_cell.length_c   1.000
_cell.angle_alpha   90.00
_cell.angle_beta   90.00
_cell.angle_gamma   90.00
#
_symmetry.space_group_name_H-M   'P 1'
#
loop_
_entity.id
_entity.type
_entity.pdbx_description
1 polymer ?
#
loop_
_entity_poly.entity_id
_entity_poly.type
_entity_poly.pdbx_seq_one_letter_code
_entity_poly.pdbx_strand_id
1 'polypeptide(L)'
;MDPEISIMLQCPSPKGLAETDVQAELSPAYDRRQLPGGQAWIDAVWEARCHHSPWLFNGSKFRLHSAQLDGGSLTFRLGLTCYKDFLGTNRAGMARHLQQQGRQDFGDSQAYLAEPLGVGAMVHTADDCFVFLRRSLRVGEAPGLVDIPGGHPEPQAVVGDVPEESICLQDLPRQMVVKEIFTSILREIRDENPDVRLSKALSYVLRHGAAQLGLEMGADGFVDVAALLSLPRFGGVSVADVRHIVETNEKRRFALRPHPSDGRLQIRANQGHSLQVSELELIPLLEPTALPQTMAHGTYLRHWPAICRGGLSRMGRNHIHLAPGLPGDGHVLSGMRQDCDVAIVIDGPQALADGIQFYRSANGVILTPGDAEGLLPPRYFQRVLQLRPDRRLLPLE
;
A
#
# COMPACT_ATOMS: atom_id res chain seq x y z
N MET A 1 6.82 -17.61 33.02
CA MET A 1 6.79 -16.69 31.87
C MET A 1 7.24 -17.47 30.67
N ASP A 2 6.64 -17.22 29.51
CA ASP A 2 7.06 -17.84 28.25
C ASP A 2 8.53 -17.43 27.95
N PRO A 3 9.47 -18.37 27.79
CA PRO A 3 10.88 -18.04 27.58
C PRO A 3 11.14 -17.35 26.24
N GLU A 4 10.19 -17.37 25.30
CA GLU A 4 10.32 -16.73 23.99
C GLU A 4 9.89 -15.25 24.00
N ILE A 5 9.24 -14.79 25.07
CA ILE A 5 8.65 -13.45 25.15
C ILE A 5 9.17 -12.70 26.38
N SER A 6 9.81 -11.55 26.15
CA SER A 6 10.17 -10.59 27.19
C SER A 6 9.37 -9.31 27.03
N ILE A 7 8.71 -8.84 28.10
CA ILE A 7 8.04 -7.54 28.11
C ILE A 7 9.07 -6.45 28.35
N MET A 8 9.33 -5.64 27.32
CA MET A 8 10.26 -4.51 27.40
C MET A 8 9.62 -3.29 28.09
N LEU A 9 8.33 -3.06 27.84
CA LEU A 9 7.59 -1.91 28.36
C LEU A 9 6.12 -2.29 28.51
N GLN A 10 5.51 -1.86 29.62
CA GLN A 10 4.08 -1.94 29.85
C GLN A 10 3.54 -0.53 30.05
N CYS A 11 2.52 -0.16 29.27
CA CYS A 11 1.85 1.13 29.44
C CYS A 11 1.16 1.19 30.81
N PRO A 12 1.13 2.38 31.47
CA PRO A 12 0.67 2.50 32.85
C PRO A 12 -0.86 2.44 32.94
N SER A 13 -1.56 2.79 31.86
CA SER A 13 -3.02 2.78 31.77
C SER A 13 -3.49 1.57 30.97
N PRO A 14 -4.56 0.88 31.41
CA PRO A 14 -5.23 -0.16 30.60
C PRO A 14 -5.75 0.34 29.26
N LYS A 15 -5.98 1.65 29.12
CA LYS A 15 -6.37 2.29 27.85
C LYS A 15 -5.21 2.49 26.88
N GLY A 16 -3.98 2.18 27.29
CA GLY A 16 -2.77 2.48 26.53
C GLY A 16 -2.45 3.98 26.51
N LEU A 17 -1.61 4.36 25.54
CA LEU A 17 -1.21 5.75 25.25
C LEU A 17 -1.76 6.15 23.88
N ALA A 18 -2.20 7.40 23.75
CA ALA A 18 -2.63 7.94 22.47
C ALA A 18 -1.44 8.37 21.61
N GLU A 19 -1.64 8.57 20.30
CA GLU A 19 -0.61 9.08 19.39
C GLU A 19 0.02 10.38 19.91
N THR A 20 -0.78 11.25 20.54
CA THR A 20 -0.33 12.53 21.11
C THR A 20 0.60 12.40 22.31
N ASP A 21 0.60 11.24 22.98
CA ASP A 21 1.42 10.96 24.15
C ASP A 21 2.77 10.32 23.75
N VAL A 22 2.96 10.02 22.46
CA VAL A 22 4.13 9.31 21.93
C VAL A 22 5.03 10.26 21.15
N GLN A 23 6.33 10.12 21.37
CA GLN A 23 7.39 10.85 20.70
C GLN A 23 8.41 9.89 20.09
N ALA A 24 9.11 10.35 19.06
CA ALA A 24 10.23 9.62 18.46
C ALA A 24 11.50 10.47 18.52
N GLU A 25 12.56 9.88 19.04
CA GLU A 25 13.92 10.39 18.98
C GLU A 25 14.69 9.59 17.92
N LEU A 26 15.19 10.28 16.91
CA LEU A 26 15.86 9.69 15.75
C LEU A 26 17.35 10.02 15.80
N SER A 27 18.23 9.01 15.76
CA SER A 27 19.68 9.23 15.77
C SER A 27 20.44 8.06 15.13
N PRO A 28 21.48 8.30 14.33
CA PRO A 28 22.38 7.24 13.88
C PRO A 28 23.08 6.51 15.04
N ALA A 29 23.14 7.12 16.23
CA ALA A 29 23.62 6.45 17.44
C ALA A 29 22.74 5.27 17.87
N TYR A 30 21.50 5.22 17.38
CA TYR A 30 20.53 4.15 17.58
C TYR A 30 20.54 3.11 16.46
N ASP A 31 21.41 3.26 15.46
CA ASP A 31 21.60 2.26 14.42
C ASP A 31 22.39 1.05 14.95
N ARG A 32 22.33 -0.04 14.19
CA ARG A 32 23.12 -1.25 14.46
C ARG A 32 24.62 -0.93 14.41
N ARG A 33 25.39 -1.50 15.34
CA ARG A 33 26.86 -1.43 15.30
C ARG A 33 27.42 -2.26 14.14
N GLN A 34 28.52 -1.80 13.56
CA GLN A 34 29.21 -2.56 12.52
C GLN A 34 29.68 -3.91 13.06
N LEU A 35 29.47 -4.97 12.28
CA LEU A 35 29.93 -6.30 12.69
C LEU A 35 31.46 -6.33 12.75
N PRO A 36 32.07 -7.07 13.69
CA PRO A 36 33.53 -7.20 13.81
C PRO A 36 34.23 -7.68 12.52
N GLY A 37 33.55 -8.50 11.70
CA GLY A 37 34.02 -8.98 10.40
C GLY A 37 33.58 -8.14 9.19
N GLY A 38 32.97 -6.98 9.42
CA GLY A 38 32.41 -6.12 8.38
C GLY A 38 31.09 -6.59 7.78
N GLN A 39 30.64 -5.90 6.73
CA GLN A 39 29.33 -6.11 6.10
C GLN A 39 29.28 -7.32 5.15
N ALA A 40 30.44 -7.85 4.74
CA ALA A 40 30.57 -8.91 3.73
C ALA A 40 29.74 -10.17 4.04
N TRP A 41 29.58 -10.51 5.33
CA TRP A 41 28.70 -11.60 5.74
C TRP A 41 27.23 -11.36 5.36
N ILE A 42 26.70 -10.18 5.69
CA ILE A 42 25.31 -9.81 5.40
C ILE A 42 25.10 -9.76 3.89
N ASP A 43 26.07 -9.24 3.16
CA ASP A 43 26.05 -9.19 1.69
C ASP A 43 25.99 -10.59 1.10
N ALA A 44 26.84 -11.52 1.57
CA ALA A 44 26.84 -12.91 1.11
C ALA A 44 25.51 -13.64 1.42
N VAL A 45 24.92 -13.43 2.60
CA VAL A 45 23.60 -13.99 2.95
C VAL A 45 22.51 -13.45 2.02
N TRP A 46 22.55 -12.16 1.71
CA TRP A 46 21.61 -11.51 0.82
C TRP A 46 21.73 -12.01 -0.62
N GLU A 47 22.94 -12.03 -1.17
CA GLU A 47 23.21 -12.52 -2.53
C GLU A 47 22.76 -13.97 -2.71
N ALA A 48 23.11 -14.84 -1.76
CA ALA A 48 22.65 -16.22 -1.77
C ALA A 48 21.12 -16.33 -1.76
N ARG A 49 20.44 -15.45 -1.02
CA ARG A 49 18.98 -15.42 -0.96
C ARG A 49 18.35 -14.92 -2.27
N CYS A 50 18.88 -13.83 -2.84
CA CYS A 50 18.42 -13.30 -4.12
C CYS A 50 18.69 -14.26 -5.28
N HIS A 51 19.77 -15.05 -5.24
CA HIS A 51 20.00 -16.10 -6.23
C HIS A 51 18.88 -17.14 -6.26
N HIS A 52 18.34 -17.53 -5.09
CA HIS A 52 17.22 -18.47 -4.99
C HIS A 52 15.86 -17.82 -5.23
N SER A 53 15.75 -16.51 -5.03
CA SER A 53 14.49 -15.77 -5.11
C SER A 53 14.75 -14.38 -5.70
N PRO A 54 14.94 -14.29 -7.03
CA PRO A 54 15.39 -13.06 -7.70
C PRO A 54 14.37 -11.92 -7.65
N TRP A 55 13.12 -12.21 -7.25
CA TRP A 55 12.08 -11.21 -7.02
C TRP A 55 12.14 -10.57 -5.63
N LEU A 56 13.03 -11.01 -4.74
CA LEU A 56 13.22 -10.37 -3.45
C LEU A 56 13.84 -8.98 -3.62
N PHE A 57 13.31 -8.03 -2.86
CA PHE A 57 13.82 -6.67 -2.78
C PHE A 57 14.17 -6.35 -1.32
N ASN A 58 15.17 -5.48 -1.14
CA ASN A 58 15.48 -4.96 0.19
C ASN A 58 14.39 -3.95 0.59
N GLY A 59 14.17 -3.79 1.89
CA GLY A 59 13.15 -2.90 2.45
C GLY A 59 13.72 -2.13 3.64
N SER A 60 13.71 -0.80 3.61
CA SER A 60 14.07 0.04 4.76
C SER A 60 13.08 -0.17 5.93
N LYS A 61 13.58 -0.16 7.17
CA LYS A 61 12.79 -0.36 8.40
C LYS A 61 13.28 0.57 9.51
N PHE A 62 12.38 0.90 10.44
CA PHE A 62 12.79 1.52 11.70
C PHE A 62 13.48 0.48 12.59
N ARG A 63 14.62 0.82 13.19
CA ARG A 63 15.27 0.01 14.22
C ARG A 63 14.85 0.47 15.59
N LEU A 64 14.35 -0.42 16.45
CA LEU A 64 14.07 -0.09 17.84
C LEU A 64 15.36 -0.22 18.66
N HIS A 65 15.89 0.90 19.17
CA HIS A 65 17.01 0.86 20.12
C HIS A 65 16.51 0.78 21.56
N SER A 66 15.62 1.68 21.96
CA SER A 66 14.97 1.62 23.27
C SER A 66 13.64 2.37 23.29
N ALA A 67 12.86 2.13 24.33
CA ALA A 67 11.59 2.80 24.60
C ALA A 67 11.58 3.23 26.06
N GLN A 68 11.23 4.48 26.33
CA GLN A 68 11.23 5.03 27.68
C GLN A 68 9.90 5.72 27.96
N LEU A 69 9.29 5.38 29.08
CA LEU A 69 8.09 6.02 29.59
C LEU A 69 8.47 7.00 30.69
N ASP A 70 8.10 8.27 30.53
CA ASP A 70 8.30 9.32 31.54
C ASP A 70 7.06 10.22 31.63
N GLY A 71 6.53 10.42 32.83
CA GLY A 71 5.37 11.30 33.05
C GLY A 71 4.11 10.97 32.24
N GLY A 72 3.94 9.72 31.78
CA GLY A 72 2.83 9.30 30.90
C GLY A 72 3.09 9.54 29.41
N SER A 73 4.25 10.07 29.02
CA SER A 73 4.69 10.17 27.63
C SER A 73 5.71 9.08 27.30
N LEU A 74 5.57 8.47 26.13
CA LEU A 74 6.46 7.43 25.65
C LEU A 74 7.39 7.99 24.57
N THR A 75 8.70 7.82 24.76
CA THR A 75 9.70 8.15 23.74
C THR A 75 10.30 6.87 23.16
N PHE A 76 10.09 6.66 21.86
CA PHE A 76 10.83 5.67 21.09
C PHE A 76 12.17 6.24 20.63
N ARG A 77 13.28 5.56 20.96
CA ARG A 77 14.60 5.84 20.38
C ARG A 77 14.80 4.92 19.19
N LEU A 78 14.80 5.51 18.00
CA LEU A 78 14.78 4.77 16.73
C LEU A 78 16.01 5.10 15.88
N GLY A 79 16.57 4.06 15.30
CA GLY A 79 17.52 4.13 14.18
C GLY A 79 16.87 3.70 12.87
N LEU A 80 17.69 3.49 11.85
CA LEU A 80 17.32 2.80 10.62
C LEU A 80 17.97 1.43 10.52
N THR A 81 17.27 0.53 9.85
CA THR A 81 17.80 -0.76 9.43
C THR A 81 17.11 -1.17 8.12
N CYS A 82 17.33 -2.40 7.66
CA CYS A 82 16.67 -2.93 6.49
C CYS A 82 16.45 -4.45 6.57
N TYR A 83 15.59 -4.96 5.69
CA TYR A 83 15.28 -6.38 5.60
C TYR A 83 16.53 -7.25 5.34
N LYS A 84 17.46 -6.76 4.52
CA LYS A 84 18.77 -7.40 4.27
C LYS A 84 19.56 -7.60 5.58
N ASP A 85 19.68 -6.55 6.38
CA ASP A 85 20.37 -6.61 7.68
C ASP A 85 19.68 -7.56 8.65
N PHE A 86 18.35 -7.58 8.68
CA PHE A 86 17.57 -8.52 9.50
C PHE A 86 17.84 -9.99 9.11
N LEU A 87 17.89 -10.29 7.82
CA LEU A 87 18.24 -11.64 7.34
C LEU A 87 19.68 -12.03 7.71
N GLY A 88 20.62 -11.09 7.59
CA GLY A 88 22.03 -11.32 7.88
C GLY A 88 22.40 -11.35 9.37
N THR A 89 21.51 -10.88 10.26
CA THR A 89 21.76 -10.81 11.71
C THR A 89 20.73 -11.58 12.52
N ASN A 90 19.53 -11.03 12.75
CA ASN A 90 18.46 -11.64 13.55
C ASN A 90 18.07 -13.05 13.10
N ARG A 91 17.97 -13.27 11.79
CA ARG A 91 17.58 -14.56 11.20
C ARG A 91 18.76 -15.44 10.79
N ALA A 92 19.98 -14.96 10.97
CA ALA A 92 21.17 -15.73 10.67
C ALA A 92 21.43 -16.79 11.74
N GLY A 93 22.03 -17.93 11.35
CA GLY A 93 22.40 -18.99 12.29
C GLY A 93 23.38 -18.53 13.39
N MET A 94 24.05 -17.39 13.20
CA MET A 94 24.97 -16.78 14.17
C MET A 94 24.34 -15.75 15.11
N ALA A 95 23.01 -15.54 15.08
CA ALA A 95 22.34 -14.51 15.88
C ALA A 95 22.71 -14.59 17.38
N ARG A 96 22.73 -15.79 17.98
CA ARG A 96 23.11 -15.98 19.39
C ARG A 96 24.55 -15.58 19.68
N HIS A 97 25.46 -15.81 18.73
CA HIS A 97 26.86 -15.40 18.88
C HIS A 97 26.99 -13.87 18.82
N LEU A 98 26.30 -13.23 17.86
CA LEU A 98 26.22 -11.77 17.79
C LEU A 98 25.65 -11.17 19.07
N GLN A 99 24.67 -11.81 19.70
CA GLN A 99 24.12 -11.35 20.98
C GLN A 99 25.11 -11.45 22.14
N GLN A 100 25.85 -12.56 22.22
CA GLN A 100 26.90 -12.73 23.24
C GLN A 100 28.01 -11.70 23.06
N GLN A 101 28.44 -11.49 21.82
CA GLN A 101 29.51 -10.56 21.50
C GLN A 101 29.08 -9.10 21.71
N GLY A 102 27.87 -8.72 21.29
CA GLY A 102 27.34 -7.37 21.55
C GLY A 102 27.28 -7.05 23.04
N ARG A 103 26.92 -8.04 23.87
CA ARG A 103 26.95 -7.90 25.33
C ARG A 103 28.37 -7.71 25.86
N GLN A 104 29.37 -8.39 25.31
CA GLN A 104 30.77 -8.25 25.71
C GLN A 104 31.34 -6.90 25.30
N ASP A 105 31.08 -6.47 24.06
CA ASP A 105 31.72 -5.29 23.46
C ASP A 105 31.03 -3.98 23.86
N PHE A 106 29.71 -4.00 24.09
CA PHE A 106 28.90 -2.80 24.34
C PHE A 106 27.99 -2.89 25.57
N GLY A 107 27.94 -4.03 26.26
CA GLY A 107 26.95 -4.25 27.33
C GLY A 107 25.52 -4.42 26.82
N ASP A 108 25.32 -4.57 25.51
CA ASP A 108 24.01 -4.65 24.85
C ASP A 108 23.97 -5.85 23.89
N SER A 109 23.14 -6.85 24.19
CA SER A 109 23.01 -8.03 23.32
C SER A 109 22.39 -7.73 21.96
N GLN A 110 21.73 -6.58 21.80
CA GLN A 110 21.08 -6.22 20.54
C GLN A 110 21.98 -5.32 19.66
N ALA A 111 23.17 -4.93 20.15
CA ALA A 111 24.06 -3.98 19.49
C ALA A 111 24.41 -4.36 18.03
N TYR A 112 24.58 -5.66 17.76
CA TYR A 112 24.91 -6.19 16.43
C TYR A 112 23.71 -6.69 15.63
N LEU A 113 22.49 -6.56 16.15
CA LEU A 113 21.27 -7.01 15.49
C LEU A 113 20.53 -5.85 14.81
N ALA A 114 19.84 -6.17 13.71
CA ALA A 114 19.06 -5.23 12.94
C ALA A 114 17.87 -4.67 13.74
N GLU A 115 17.18 -5.52 14.51
CA GLU A 115 16.05 -5.16 15.38
C GLU A 115 14.98 -4.29 14.69
N PRO A 116 14.40 -4.74 13.55
CA PRO A 116 13.32 -3.99 12.91
C PRO A 116 12.10 -3.92 13.84
N LEU A 117 11.55 -2.72 14.01
CA LEU A 117 10.34 -2.50 14.79
C LEU A 117 9.12 -3.12 14.09
N GLY A 118 8.44 -4.04 14.78
CA GLY A 118 7.15 -4.58 14.37
C GLY A 118 5.99 -3.83 15.02
N VAL A 119 4.81 -3.92 14.41
CA VAL A 119 3.53 -3.49 14.99
C VAL A 119 2.54 -4.63 14.95
N GLY A 120 1.68 -4.73 15.96
CA GLY A 120 0.62 -5.73 16.04
C GLY A 120 -0.58 -5.20 16.80
N ALA A 121 -1.76 -5.70 16.47
CA ALA A 121 -3.01 -5.27 17.09
C ALA A 121 -3.84 -6.44 17.59
N MET A 122 -4.30 -6.31 18.82
CA MET A 122 -5.40 -7.12 19.33
C MET A 122 -6.71 -6.45 18.88
N VAL A 123 -7.34 -6.98 17.84
CA VAL A 123 -8.58 -6.39 17.28
C VAL A 123 -9.78 -6.97 18.01
N HIS A 124 -10.48 -6.12 18.76
CA HIS A 124 -11.69 -6.45 19.51
C HIS A 124 -12.93 -6.06 18.71
N THR A 125 -13.85 -7.00 18.53
CA THR A 125 -15.08 -6.81 17.76
C THR A 125 -16.25 -6.37 18.66
N ALA A 126 -17.30 -5.80 18.06
CA ALA A 126 -18.47 -5.30 18.79
C ALA A 126 -19.27 -6.40 19.51
N ASP A 127 -19.12 -7.66 19.07
CA ASP A 127 -19.66 -8.88 19.67
C ASP A 127 -18.68 -9.58 20.63
N ASP A 128 -17.70 -8.82 21.16
CA ASP A 128 -16.79 -9.24 22.22
C ASP A 128 -15.85 -10.41 21.86
N CYS A 129 -15.40 -10.47 20.60
CA CYS A 129 -14.42 -11.45 20.12
C CYS A 129 -13.09 -10.79 19.76
N PHE A 130 -12.02 -11.60 19.72
CA PHE A 130 -10.70 -11.18 19.23
C PHE A 130 -10.40 -11.84 17.89
N VAL A 131 -9.84 -11.05 16.96
CA VAL A 131 -9.46 -11.53 15.64
C VAL A 131 -8.08 -12.17 15.67
N PHE A 132 -8.00 -13.41 15.19
CA PHE A 132 -6.75 -14.14 14.98
C PHE A 132 -6.62 -14.57 13.52
N LEU A 133 -5.38 -14.65 13.05
CA LEU A 133 -5.03 -15.07 11.70
C LEU A 133 -4.28 -16.41 11.74
N ARG A 134 -4.49 -17.25 10.73
CA ARG A 134 -3.69 -18.47 10.53
C ARG A 134 -2.64 -18.20 9.47
N ARG A 135 -1.36 -18.33 9.85
CA ARG A 135 -0.25 -18.19 8.90
C ARG A 135 -0.23 -19.37 7.93
N SER A 136 0.11 -19.10 6.67
CA SER A 136 0.32 -20.14 5.65
C SER A 136 1.43 -21.10 6.07
N LEU A 137 1.39 -22.35 5.60
CA LEU A 137 2.48 -23.31 5.81
C LEU A 137 3.71 -23.02 4.94
N ARG A 138 3.62 -22.07 3.99
CA ARG A 138 4.64 -21.78 2.98
C ARG A 138 5.41 -20.48 3.22
N VAL A 139 5.23 -19.82 4.37
CA VAL A 139 5.98 -18.60 4.72
C VAL A 139 7.32 -18.92 5.37
N GLY A 140 8.27 -17.99 5.28
CA GLY A 140 9.62 -18.15 5.86
C GLY A 140 9.70 -18.00 7.38
N GLU A 141 8.61 -17.61 8.05
CA GLU A 141 8.56 -17.38 9.49
C GLU A 141 7.27 -17.89 10.09
N ALA A 142 7.38 -18.65 11.19
CA ALA A 142 6.24 -19.18 11.95
C ALA A 142 5.16 -19.87 11.06
N PRO A 143 5.54 -20.81 10.18
CA PRO A 143 4.58 -21.44 9.27
C PRO A 143 3.49 -22.18 10.04
N GLY A 144 2.23 -21.95 9.67
CA GLY A 144 1.07 -22.62 10.27
C GLY A 144 0.67 -22.13 11.66
N LEU A 145 1.41 -21.21 12.29
CA LEU A 145 1.07 -20.69 13.62
C LEU A 145 -0.11 -19.69 13.57
N VAL A 146 -0.69 -19.45 14.73
CA VAL A 146 -1.68 -18.38 14.94
C VAL A 146 -0.92 -17.07 15.09
N ASP A 147 -1.48 -16.01 14.52
CA ASP A 147 -0.92 -14.66 14.57
C ASP A 147 -2.04 -13.64 14.82
N ILE A 148 -1.65 -12.40 15.10
CA ILE A 148 -2.53 -11.24 15.14
C ILE A 148 -2.30 -10.37 13.91
N PRO A 149 -3.25 -9.49 13.51
CA PRO A 149 -2.99 -8.49 12.49
C PRO A 149 -1.78 -7.63 12.87
N GLY A 150 -0.85 -7.45 11.93
CA GLY A 150 0.41 -6.76 12.19
C GLY A 150 1.32 -6.71 10.99
N GLY A 151 2.45 -6.03 11.16
CA GLY A 151 3.41 -5.78 10.10
C GLY A 151 4.63 -5.01 10.59
N HIS A 152 5.33 -4.35 9.67
CA HIS A 152 6.52 -3.57 9.99
C HIS A 152 6.45 -2.20 9.31
N PRO A 153 6.29 -1.09 10.07
CA PRO A 153 6.24 0.25 9.50
C PRO A 153 7.52 0.58 8.73
N GLU A 154 7.37 1.37 7.67
CA GLU A 154 8.45 1.64 6.72
C GLU A 154 8.78 3.14 6.69
N PRO A 155 10.08 3.52 6.81
CA PRO A 155 10.53 4.90 6.61
C PRO A 155 10.09 5.50 5.28
N GLN A 156 10.00 4.68 4.22
CA GLN A 156 9.54 5.12 2.90
C GLN A 156 8.09 5.65 2.92
N ALA A 157 7.23 5.15 3.80
CA ALA A 157 5.88 5.68 3.94
C ALA A 157 5.86 7.12 4.52
N VAL A 158 6.94 7.55 5.18
CA VAL A 158 7.12 8.91 5.70
C VAL A 158 7.71 9.85 4.65
N VAL A 159 8.77 9.44 3.95
CA VAL A 159 9.48 10.30 2.97
C VAL A 159 8.92 10.24 1.55
N GLY A 160 8.17 9.20 1.20
CA GLY A 160 7.61 9.00 -0.14
C GLY A 160 8.58 8.33 -1.12
N ASP A 161 8.60 8.80 -2.37
CA ASP A 161 9.33 8.17 -3.50
C ASP A 161 10.84 8.48 -3.48
N VAL A 162 11.47 8.33 -2.32
CA VAL A 162 12.93 8.35 -2.19
C VAL A 162 13.44 6.92 -2.37
N PRO A 163 14.50 6.68 -3.17
CA PRO A 163 15.15 5.37 -3.22
C PRO A 163 15.53 4.93 -1.81
N GLU A 164 15.28 3.68 -1.45
CA GLU A 164 15.43 3.21 -0.07
C GLU A 164 16.83 3.45 0.49
N GLU A 165 17.85 3.28 -0.35
CA GLU A 165 19.26 3.51 -0.04
C GLU A 165 19.61 4.97 0.25
N SER A 166 18.74 5.91 -0.13
CA SER A 166 18.92 7.35 0.07
C SER A 166 18.15 7.88 1.29
N ILE A 167 17.35 7.04 1.96
CA ILE A 167 16.55 7.46 3.12
C ILE A 167 17.49 7.73 4.30
N CYS A 168 17.54 8.98 4.74
CA CYS A 168 18.32 9.41 5.90
C CYS A 168 17.41 9.80 7.07
N LEU A 169 17.89 9.60 8.30
CA LEU A 169 17.14 9.97 9.52
C LEU A 169 16.75 11.46 9.57
N GLN A 170 17.57 12.33 8.97
CA GLN A 170 17.33 13.78 8.91
C GLN A 170 16.10 14.16 8.06
N ASP A 171 15.71 13.30 7.11
CA ASP A 171 14.58 13.55 6.20
C ASP A 171 13.25 13.05 6.79
N LEU A 172 13.28 12.49 8.00
CA LEU A 172 12.12 11.90 8.67
C LEU A 172 11.59 12.85 9.77
N PRO A 173 10.49 13.60 9.51
CA PRO A 173 9.87 14.39 10.56
C PRO A 173 9.39 13.47 11.69
N ARG A 174 9.85 13.70 12.91
CA ARG A 174 9.59 12.84 14.09
C ARG A 174 8.10 12.57 14.31
N GLN A 175 7.27 13.61 14.14
CA GLN A 175 5.81 13.49 14.26
C GLN A 175 5.23 12.57 13.19
N MET A 176 5.75 12.60 11.96
CA MET A 176 5.31 11.71 10.88
C MET A 176 5.78 10.27 11.08
N VAL A 177 6.93 10.05 11.74
CA VAL A 177 7.36 8.71 12.16
C VAL A 177 6.39 8.10 13.17
N VAL A 178 6.03 8.85 14.22
CA VAL A 178 5.03 8.39 15.19
C VAL A 178 3.70 8.12 14.50
N LYS A 179 3.25 9.04 13.63
CA LYS A 179 2.04 8.86 12.84
C LYS A 179 2.08 7.61 11.97
N GLU A 180 3.19 7.29 11.32
CA GLU A 180 3.32 6.06 10.53
C GLU A 180 3.26 4.80 11.41
N ILE A 181 3.83 4.81 12.62
CA ILE A 181 3.70 3.67 13.55
C ILE A 181 2.23 3.41 13.89
N PHE A 182 1.43 4.45 14.16
CA PHE A 182 0.01 4.31 14.46
C PHE A 182 -0.86 4.05 13.21
N THR A 183 -0.52 4.64 12.07
CA THR A 183 -1.29 4.51 10.83
C THR A 183 -1.02 3.18 10.14
N SER A 184 0.21 2.67 10.20
CA SER A 184 0.60 1.39 9.61
C SER A 184 -0.23 0.25 10.19
N ILE A 185 -0.44 0.17 11.51
CA ILE A 185 -1.23 -0.92 12.09
C ILE A 185 -2.70 -0.91 11.62
N LEU A 186 -3.30 0.27 11.44
CA LEU A 186 -4.64 0.38 10.86
C LEU A 186 -4.66 -0.05 9.38
N ARG A 187 -3.59 0.23 8.65
CA ARG A 187 -3.39 -0.21 7.27
C ARG A 187 -3.27 -1.73 7.19
N GLU A 188 -2.48 -2.35 8.07
CA GLU A 188 -2.30 -3.80 8.14
C GLU A 188 -3.60 -4.53 8.49
N ILE A 189 -4.36 -4.06 9.49
CA ILE A 189 -5.67 -4.64 9.84
C ILE A 189 -6.62 -4.63 8.63
N ARG A 190 -6.67 -3.51 7.90
CA ARG A 190 -7.50 -3.39 6.70
C ARG A 190 -7.01 -4.30 5.58
N ASP A 191 -5.70 -4.37 5.38
CA ASP A 191 -5.10 -5.08 4.27
C ASP A 191 -5.07 -6.59 4.48
N GLU A 192 -5.11 -7.08 5.72
CA GLU A 192 -5.27 -8.49 6.06
C GLU A 192 -6.72 -8.99 6.01
N ASN A 193 -7.69 -8.10 5.84
CA ASN A 193 -9.09 -8.50 5.66
C ASN A 193 -9.21 -9.40 4.39
N PRO A 194 -9.79 -10.61 4.50
CA PRO A 194 -9.91 -11.55 3.37
C PRO A 194 -10.56 -10.94 2.13
N ASP A 195 -11.59 -10.10 2.31
CA ASP A 195 -12.32 -9.49 1.21
C ASP A 195 -11.47 -8.43 0.49
N VAL A 196 -10.70 -7.65 1.25
CA VAL A 196 -9.76 -6.67 0.72
C VAL A 196 -8.65 -7.38 -0.06
N ARG A 197 -8.11 -8.48 0.49
CA ARG A 197 -7.08 -9.30 -0.16
C ARG A 197 -7.59 -9.91 -1.46
N LEU A 198 -8.77 -10.51 -1.44
CA LEU A 198 -9.38 -11.09 -2.63
C LEU A 198 -9.67 -10.01 -3.69
N SER A 199 -10.24 -8.87 -3.29
CA SER A 199 -10.49 -7.74 -4.21
C SER A 199 -9.20 -7.17 -4.82
N LYS A 200 -8.10 -7.07 -4.05
CA LYS A 200 -6.78 -6.67 -4.57
C LYS A 200 -6.23 -7.71 -5.55
N ALA A 201 -6.31 -9.00 -5.22
CA ALA A 201 -5.86 -10.08 -6.09
C ALA A 201 -6.63 -10.11 -7.41
N LEU A 202 -7.97 -10.03 -7.35
CA LEU A 202 -8.84 -9.91 -8.53
C LEU A 202 -8.50 -8.66 -9.35
N SER A 203 -8.34 -7.51 -8.71
CA SER A 203 -7.97 -6.26 -9.40
C SER A 203 -6.64 -6.39 -10.14
N TYR A 204 -5.62 -7.00 -9.53
CA TYR A 204 -4.33 -7.20 -10.19
C TYR A 204 -4.47 -8.11 -11.41
N VAL A 205 -5.08 -9.29 -11.25
CA VAL A 205 -5.20 -10.27 -12.34
C VAL A 205 -5.99 -9.68 -13.50
N LEU A 206 -7.15 -9.10 -13.21
CA LEU A 206 -8.09 -8.60 -14.22
C LEU A 206 -7.64 -7.31 -14.91
N ARG A 207 -6.65 -6.58 -14.38
CA ARG A 207 -6.20 -5.30 -14.96
C ARG A 207 -4.79 -5.34 -15.55
N HIS A 208 -3.96 -6.25 -15.05
CA HIS A 208 -2.52 -6.24 -15.28
C HIS A 208 -1.96 -7.63 -15.58
N GLY A 209 -2.33 -8.63 -14.77
CA GLY A 209 -1.62 -9.92 -14.74
C GLY A 209 -2.19 -11.03 -15.60
N ALA A 210 -3.37 -10.88 -16.22
CA ALA A 210 -4.05 -11.99 -16.91
C ALA A 210 -3.16 -12.72 -17.93
N ALA A 211 -2.56 -11.99 -18.88
CA ALA A 211 -1.69 -12.58 -19.90
C ALA A 211 -0.45 -13.27 -19.30
N GLN A 212 0.19 -12.66 -18.29
CA GLN A 212 1.37 -13.23 -17.61
C GLN A 212 1.04 -14.51 -16.84
N LEU A 213 -0.21 -14.65 -16.41
CA LEU A 213 -0.72 -15.82 -15.68
C LEU A 213 -1.36 -16.85 -16.61
N GLY A 214 -1.28 -16.68 -17.94
CA GLY A 214 -1.85 -17.60 -18.92
C GLY A 214 -3.38 -17.61 -18.94
N LEU A 215 -4.04 -16.55 -18.45
CA LEU A 215 -5.49 -16.42 -18.56
C LEU A 215 -5.87 -15.78 -19.88
N GLU A 216 -6.79 -16.42 -20.59
CA GLU A 216 -7.42 -15.84 -21.77
C GLU A 216 -8.42 -14.75 -21.36
N MET A 217 -8.18 -13.54 -21.85
CA MET A 217 -9.05 -12.39 -21.65
C MET A 217 -9.67 -12.01 -22.99
N GLY A 218 -11.01 -11.91 -23.01
CA GLY A 218 -11.73 -11.43 -24.18
C GLY A 218 -11.44 -9.96 -24.47
N ALA A 219 -11.75 -9.52 -25.70
CA ALA A 219 -11.59 -8.13 -26.12
C ALA A 219 -12.35 -7.13 -25.24
N ASP A 220 -13.42 -7.58 -24.58
CA ASP A 220 -14.26 -6.83 -23.65
C ASP A 220 -13.83 -6.93 -22.17
N GLY A 221 -12.70 -7.61 -21.91
CA GLY A 221 -12.03 -7.72 -20.63
C GLY A 221 -12.49 -8.86 -19.75
N PHE A 222 -13.45 -9.68 -20.19
CA PHE A 222 -13.96 -10.81 -19.42
C PHE A 222 -13.01 -12.01 -19.47
N VAL A 223 -12.88 -12.67 -18.31
CA VAL A 223 -12.18 -13.95 -18.14
C VAL A 223 -13.12 -14.98 -17.52
N ASP A 224 -12.91 -16.26 -17.83
CA ASP A 224 -13.65 -17.37 -17.22
C ASP A 224 -13.32 -17.48 -15.72
N VAL A 225 -14.34 -17.57 -14.86
CA VAL A 225 -14.15 -17.61 -13.40
C VAL A 225 -13.50 -18.92 -12.95
N ALA A 226 -13.81 -20.05 -13.59
CA ALA A 226 -13.20 -21.32 -13.22
C ALA A 226 -11.70 -21.34 -13.58
N ALA A 227 -11.34 -20.82 -14.76
CA ALA A 227 -9.94 -20.63 -15.14
C ALA A 227 -9.22 -19.70 -14.17
N LEU A 228 -9.83 -18.57 -13.80
CA LEU A 228 -9.27 -17.64 -12.82
C LEU A 228 -9.03 -18.32 -11.46
N LEU A 229 -10.02 -19.05 -10.92
CA LEU A 229 -9.91 -19.74 -9.63
C LEU A 229 -8.92 -20.92 -9.64
N SER A 230 -8.56 -21.44 -10.82
CA SER A 230 -7.51 -22.46 -10.96
C SER A 230 -6.10 -21.94 -10.68
N LEU A 231 -5.90 -20.61 -10.67
CA LEU A 231 -4.59 -20.04 -10.39
C LEU A 231 -4.18 -20.27 -8.92
N PRO A 232 -2.91 -20.61 -8.62
CA PRO A 232 -2.46 -20.92 -7.26
C PRO A 232 -2.75 -19.86 -6.20
N ARG A 233 -2.84 -18.58 -6.61
CA ARG A 233 -3.14 -17.44 -5.74
C ARG A 233 -4.59 -17.37 -5.23
N PHE A 234 -5.50 -18.07 -5.90
CA PHE A 234 -6.91 -18.17 -5.49
C PHE A 234 -7.22 -19.54 -4.87
N GLY A 235 -6.20 -20.28 -4.44
CA GLY A 235 -6.39 -21.54 -3.72
C GLY A 235 -7.28 -21.35 -2.49
N GLY A 236 -8.38 -22.10 -2.42
CA GLY A 236 -9.38 -22.02 -1.35
C GLY A 236 -10.47 -20.95 -1.57
N VAL A 237 -10.41 -20.17 -2.64
CA VAL A 237 -11.46 -19.20 -3.01
C VAL A 237 -12.53 -19.90 -3.83
N SER A 238 -13.78 -19.74 -3.42
CA SER A 238 -14.95 -20.27 -4.10
C SER A 238 -15.60 -19.26 -5.06
N VAL A 239 -16.48 -19.75 -5.94
CA VAL A 239 -17.33 -18.88 -6.77
C VAL A 239 -18.25 -18.01 -5.90
N ALA A 240 -18.68 -18.51 -4.73
CA ALA A 240 -19.50 -17.73 -3.80
C ALA A 240 -18.72 -16.53 -3.25
N ASP A 241 -17.43 -16.69 -2.93
CA ASP A 241 -16.58 -15.60 -2.49
C ASP A 241 -16.42 -14.55 -3.60
N VAL A 242 -16.23 -14.97 -4.85
CA VAL A 242 -16.15 -14.04 -5.99
C VAL A 242 -17.45 -13.25 -6.15
N ARG A 243 -18.61 -13.91 -6.04
CA ARG A 243 -19.93 -13.24 -6.08
C ARG A 243 -20.09 -12.24 -4.95
N HIS A 244 -19.78 -12.66 -3.72
CA HIS A 244 -19.79 -11.80 -2.54
C HIS A 244 -18.94 -10.55 -2.74
N ILE A 245 -17.71 -10.68 -3.25
CA ILE A 245 -16.85 -9.53 -3.55
C ILE A 245 -17.47 -8.62 -4.62
N VAL A 246 -18.02 -9.18 -5.69
CA VAL A 246 -18.64 -8.36 -6.75
C VAL A 246 -19.85 -7.59 -6.23
N GLU A 247 -20.64 -8.20 -5.35
CA GLU A 247 -21.86 -7.63 -4.75
C GLU A 247 -21.56 -6.58 -3.66
N THR A 248 -20.57 -6.84 -2.79
CA THR A 248 -20.26 -5.99 -1.62
C THR A 248 -19.17 -4.96 -1.88
N ASN A 249 -18.48 -5.01 -3.02
CA ASN A 249 -17.44 -4.02 -3.32
C ASN A 249 -18.03 -2.62 -3.48
N GLU A 250 -17.81 -1.75 -2.49
CA GLU A 250 -18.27 -0.35 -2.48
C GLU A 250 -17.90 0.41 -3.76
N LYS A 251 -16.72 0.12 -4.31
CA LYS A 251 -16.19 0.77 -5.51
C LYS A 251 -16.73 0.18 -6.82
N ARG A 252 -17.56 -0.87 -6.75
CA ARG A 252 -18.13 -1.63 -7.88
C ARG A 252 -17.09 -1.92 -8.95
N ARG A 253 -15.94 -2.47 -8.55
CA ARG A 253 -14.76 -2.65 -9.41
C ARG A 253 -14.96 -3.69 -10.52
N PHE A 254 -15.89 -4.62 -10.31
CA PHE A 254 -16.02 -5.81 -11.12
C PHE A 254 -17.42 -5.94 -11.69
N ALA A 255 -17.53 -6.70 -12.77
CA ALA A 255 -18.81 -7.16 -13.31
C ALA A 255 -18.75 -8.67 -13.53
N LEU A 256 -19.85 -9.35 -13.20
CA LEU A 256 -20.07 -10.77 -13.48
C LEU A 256 -21.13 -10.91 -14.56
N ARG A 257 -20.96 -11.90 -15.44
CA ARG A 257 -22.01 -12.30 -16.39
C ARG A 257 -21.88 -13.78 -16.77
N PRO A 258 -22.95 -14.45 -17.22
CA PRO A 258 -22.81 -15.67 -17.99
C PRO A 258 -22.24 -15.36 -19.39
N HIS A 259 -21.36 -16.21 -19.90
CA HIS A 259 -20.86 -16.13 -21.27
C HIS A 259 -22.03 -16.28 -22.26
N PRO A 260 -22.14 -15.43 -23.29
CA PRO A 260 -23.33 -15.42 -24.17
C PRO A 260 -23.63 -16.74 -24.89
N SER A 261 -22.61 -17.54 -25.22
CA SER A 261 -22.78 -18.79 -25.99
C SER A 261 -22.93 -20.06 -25.15
N ASP A 262 -22.30 -20.15 -23.98
CA ASP A 262 -22.19 -21.40 -23.21
C ASP A 262 -22.57 -21.26 -21.72
N GLY A 263 -22.94 -20.05 -21.30
CA GLY A 263 -23.43 -19.78 -19.94
C GLY A 263 -22.36 -19.82 -18.85
N ARG A 264 -21.09 -20.08 -19.16
CA ARG A 264 -20.02 -20.12 -18.16
C ARG A 264 -19.88 -18.77 -17.47
N LEU A 265 -19.65 -18.77 -16.16
CA LEU A 265 -19.54 -17.53 -15.41
C LEU A 265 -18.22 -16.82 -15.76
N GLN A 266 -18.32 -15.55 -16.15
CA GLN A 266 -17.18 -14.69 -16.45
C GLN A 266 -17.15 -13.47 -15.55
N ILE A 267 -15.94 -12.96 -15.29
CA ILE A 267 -15.67 -11.74 -14.53
C ILE A 267 -14.78 -10.78 -15.32
N ARG A 268 -14.97 -9.47 -15.15
CA ARG A 268 -14.00 -8.44 -15.60
C ARG A 268 -13.83 -7.34 -14.57
N ALA A 269 -12.79 -6.52 -14.75
CA ALA A 269 -12.70 -5.21 -14.11
C ALA A 269 -13.37 -4.13 -14.97
N ASN A 270 -14.13 -3.23 -14.34
CA ASN A 270 -14.87 -2.17 -15.03
C ASN A 270 -13.99 -1.03 -15.55
N GLN A 271 -12.79 -0.87 -14.98
CA GLN A 271 -11.79 0.13 -15.38
C GLN A 271 -10.41 -0.25 -14.81
N GLY A 272 -9.38 0.50 -15.21
CA GLY A 272 -8.07 0.51 -14.54
C GLY A 272 -7.05 -0.43 -15.15
N HIS A 273 -7.33 -0.90 -16.36
CA HIS A 273 -6.49 -1.78 -17.15
C HIS A 273 -5.20 -1.10 -17.58
N SER A 274 -4.08 -1.84 -17.47
CA SER A 274 -2.87 -1.63 -18.28
C SER A 274 -2.81 -2.61 -19.45
N LEU A 275 -3.60 -3.68 -19.40
CA LEU A 275 -3.82 -4.57 -20.53
C LEU A 275 -4.65 -3.85 -21.59
N GLN A 276 -4.38 -4.13 -22.87
CA GLN A 276 -5.19 -3.61 -23.96
C GLN A 276 -6.52 -4.35 -23.99
N VAL A 277 -7.62 -3.63 -23.77
CA VAL A 277 -9.00 -4.14 -23.77
C VAL A 277 -9.80 -3.24 -24.70
N SER A 278 -9.88 -3.64 -25.97
CA SER A 278 -10.41 -2.79 -27.06
C SER A 278 -11.91 -2.57 -27.01
N GLU A 279 -12.66 -3.51 -26.44
CA GLU A 279 -14.12 -3.50 -26.36
C GLU A 279 -14.61 -3.32 -24.92
N LEU A 280 -13.81 -2.67 -24.08
CA LEU A 280 -14.24 -2.33 -22.73
C LEU A 280 -15.49 -1.43 -22.82
N GLU A 281 -16.52 -1.77 -22.06
CA GLU A 281 -17.78 -1.02 -22.06
C GLU A 281 -17.59 0.37 -21.44
N LEU A 282 -17.38 1.35 -22.32
CA LEU A 282 -17.14 2.75 -22.01
C LEU A 282 -18.13 3.60 -22.81
N ILE A 283 -18.86 4.49 -22.13
CA ILE A 283 -19.80 5.42 -22.75
C ILE A 283 -19.04 6.71 -23.10
N PRO A 284 -18.89 7.08 -24.39
CA PRO A 284 -18.25 8.34 -24.77
C PRO A 284 -19.04 9.56 -24.26
N LEU A 285 -18.34 10.56 -23.75
CA LEU A 285 -18.90 11.83 -23.30
C LEU A 285 -18.54 12.91 -24.32
N LEU A 286 -19.43 13.13 -25.28
CA LEU A 286 -19.14 13.93 -26.49
C LEU A 286 -19.50 15.41 -26.35
N GLU A 287 -20.32 15.77 -25.36
CA GLU A 287 -20.80 17.14 -25.15
C GLU A 287 -20.52 17.60 -23.71
N PRO A 288 -20.26 18.90 -23.48
CA PRO A 288 -20.02 19.44 -22.14
C PRO A 288 -21.13 19.13 -21.13
N THR A 289 -22.39 19.06 -21.60
CA THR A 289 -23.58 18.73 -20.81
C THR A 289 -23.59 17.29 -20.29
N ALA A 290 -22.84 16.38 -20.92
CA ALA A 290 -22.70 14.99 -20.50
C ALA A 290 -21.62 14.78 -19.43
N LEU A 291 -20.72 15.75 -19.26
CA LEU A 291 -19.67 15.71 -18.24
C LEU A 291 -20.26 16.01 -16.85
N PRO A 292 -19.81 15.33 -15.78
CA PRO A 292 -20.12 15.75 -14.41
C PRO A 292 -19.67 17.18 -14.14
N GLN A 293 -20.43 17.91 -13.31
CA GLN A 293 -20.08 19.28 -12.92
C GLN A 293 -18.70 19.37 -12.24
N THR A 294 -18.29 18.31 -11.55
CA THR A 294 -16.96 18.19 -10.95
C THR A 294 -16.33 16.90 -11.41
N MET A 295 -15.13 17.01 -11.97
CA MET A 295 -14.26 15.87 -12.27
C MET A 295 -12.94 16.10 -11.56
N ALA A 296 -12.55 15.19 -10.68
CA ALA A 296 -11.38 15.38 -9.84
C ALA A 296 -10.45 14.17 -9.85
N HIS A 297 -9.14 14.44 -9.87
CA HIS A 297 -8.11 13.45 -9.66
C HIS A 297 -7.51 13.60 -8.26
N GLY A 298 -7.49 12.51 -7.50
CA GLY A 298 -6.84 12.49 -6.19
C GLY A 298 -5.41 11.99 -6.29
N THR A 299 -4.49 12.73 -5.69
CA THR A 299 -3.08 12.39 -5.60
C THR A 299 -2.52 12.70 -4.21
N TYR A 300 -1.29 12.29 -3.95
CA TYR A 300 -0.60 12.62 -2.71
C TYR A 300 0.20 13.92 -2.88
N LEU A 301 0.37 14.68 -1.80
CA LEU A 301 1.00 16.01 -1.83
C LEU A 301 2.43 15.94 -2.39
N ARG A 302 3.14 14.85 -2.11
CA ARG A 302 4.48 14.59 -2.65
C ARG A 302 4.57 14.56 -4.18
N HIS A 303 3.49 14.17 -4.87
CA HIS A 303 3.47 14.12 -6.34
C HIS A 303 3.04 15.45 -6.97
N TRP A 304 2.49 16.39 -6.17
CA TRP A 304 1.97 17.66 -6.67
C TRP A 304 3.02 18.47 -7.46
N PRO A 305 4.28 18.65 -7.00
CA PRO A 305 5.25 19.44 -7.76
C PRO A 305 5.51 18.92 -9.17
N ALA A 306 5.55 17.59 -9.36
CA ALA A 306 5.72 16.99 -10.68
C ALA A 306 4.46 17.17 -11.54
N ILE A 307 3.28 16.94 -10.97
CA ILE A 307 1.99 17.07 -11.68
C ILE A 307 1.71 18.52 -12.07
N CYS A 308 2.05 19.49 -11.22
CA CYS A 308 1.89 20.91 -11.49
C CYS A 308 2.67 21.34 -12.74
N ARG A 309 3.86 20.77 -12.96
CA ARG A 309 4.70 21.07 -14.13
C ARG A 309 4.34 20.25 -15.36
N GLY A 310 4.07 18.96 -15.18
CA GLY A 310 3.95 17.98 -16.27
C GLY A 310 2.52 17.55 -16.63
N GLY A 311 1.52 17.94 -15.84
CA GLY A 311 0.15 17.45 -15.99
C GLY A 311 -0.08 16.08 -15.34
N LEU A 312 -1.30 15.56 -15.49
CA LEU A 312 -1.64 14.20 -15.06
C LEU A 312 -1.26 13.22 -16.15
N SER A 313 -0.60 12.11 -15.81
CA SER A 313 -0.26 11.05 -16.76
C SER A 313 -1.09 9.80 -16.53
N ARG A 314 -1.48 9.11 -17.61
CA ARG A 314 -2.06 7.76 -17.52
C ARG A 314 -1.06 6.71 -17.01
N MET A 315 0.25 7.04 -16.99
CA MET A 315 1.35 6.14 -16.63
C MET A 315 1.26 4.84 -17.45
N GLY A 316 1.42 3.67 -16.81
CA GLY A 316 1.25 2.38 -17.47
C GLY A 316 -0.20 1.94 -17.72
N ARG A 317 -1.21 2.76 -17.41
CA ARG A 317 -2.62 2.42 -17.65
C ARG A 317 -3.11 2.99 -18.99
N ASN A 318 -4.26 2.50 -19.44
CA ASN A 318 -4.86 3.00 -20.69
C ASN A 318 -5.44 4.42 -20.54
N HIS A 319 -5.85 4.81 -19.33
CA HIS A 319 -6.55 6.08 -19.06
C HIS A 319 -6.12 6.70 -17.72
N ILE A 320 -6.22 8.03 -17.64
CA ILE A 320 -6.29 8.82 -16.41
C ILE A 320 -7.70 8.67 -15.81
N HIS A 321 -7.76 8.40 -14.50
CA HIS A 321 -9.02 8.24 -13.76
C HIS A 321 -9.41 9.52 -13.04
N LEU A 322 -10.65 9.94 -13.25
CA LEU A 322 -11.26 11.10 -12.59
C LEU A 322 -12.54 10.65 -11.87
N ALA A 323 -12.65 11.02 -10.60
CA ALA A 323 -13.89 10.86 -9.85
C ALA A 323 -14.90 11.93 -10.28
N PRO A 324 -16.21 11.62 -10.34
CA PRO A 324 -17.26 12.58 -10.69
C PRO A 324 -17.66 13.48 -9.50
N GLY A 325 -16.69 13.92 -8.69
CA GLY A 325 -16.87 14.71 -7.46
C GLY A 325 -15.61 14.79 -6.62
N LEU A 326 -15.66 15.51 -5.49
CA LEU A 326 -14.55 15.60 -4.53
C LEU A 326 -14.61 14.50 -3.45
N PRO A 327 -13.48 14.18 -2.80
CA PRO A 327 -13.48 13.31 -1.62
C PRO A 327 -14.40 13.82 -0.52
N GLY A 328 -15.25 12.93 -0.02
CA GLY A 328 -16.24 13.26 1.00
C GLY A 328 -17.62 13.64 0.44
N ASP A 329 -17.73 13.89 -0.86
CA ASP A 329 -19.03 13.96 -1.51
C ASP A 329 -19.61 12.53 -1.53
N GLY A 330 -20.80 12.34 -0.95
CA GLY A 330 -21.42 11.01 -0.82
C GLY A 330 -21.67 10.27 -2.15
N HIS A 331 -21.47 10.95 -3.29
CA HIS A 331 -21.58 10.41 -4.64
C HIS A 331 -20.27 9.84 -5.20
N VAL A 332 -19.12 10.05 -4.55
CA VAL A 332 -17.81 9.57 -5.02
C VAL A 332 -17.48 8.19 -4.46
N LEU A 333 -17.92 7.14 -5.17
CA LEU A 333 -17.65 5.75 -4.79
C LEU A 333 -16.28 5.25 -5.31
N SER A 334 -15.82 5.76 -6.44
CA SER A 334 -14.64 5.24 -7.14
C SER A 334 -13.94 6.35 -7.94
N GLY A 335 -12.77 6.04 -8.50
CA GLY A 335 -11.95 7.01 -9.25
C GLY A 335 -10.97 7.81 -8.40
N MET A 336 -11.05 7.72 -7.07
CA MET A 336 -10.10 8.34 -6.14
C MET A 336 -9.70 7.44 -4.98
N ARG A 337 -8.49 7.67 -4.44
CA ARG A 337 -8.07 7.09 -3.18
C ARG A 337 -8.65 7.89 -2.01
N GLN A 338 -9.05 7.22 -0.93
CA GLN A 338 -9.66 7.89 0.24
C GLN A 338 -8.61 8.64 1.09
N ASP A 339 -7.35 8.25 0.94
CA ASP A 339 -6.20 8.78 1.68
C ASP A 339 -5.40 9.81 0.87
N CYS A 340 -5.92 10.31 -0.26
CA CYS A 340 -5.23 11.35 -1.01
C CYS A 340 -5.10 12.66 -0.21
N ASP A 341 -3.99 13.36 -0.41
CA ASP A 341 -3.73 14.66 0.23
C ASP A 341 -4.15 15.82 -0.66
N VAL A 342 -4.33 15.58 -1.96
CA VAL A 342 -4.61 16.60 -2.97
C VAL A 342 -5.71 16.12 -3.91
N ALA A 343 -6.66 17.00 -4.23
CA ALA A 343 -7.62 16.83 -5.31
C ALA A 343 -7.43 17.92 -6.37
N ILE A 344 -7.18 17.49 -7.61
CA ILE A 344 -7.03 18.34 -8.79
C ILE A 344 -8.35 18.31 -9.55
N VAL A 345 -9.05 19.44 -9.61
CA VAL A 345 -10.32 19.58 -10.33
C VAL A 345 -10.04 19.98 -11.77
N ILE A 346 -10.66 19.27 -12.72
CA ILE A 346 -10.41 19.40 -14.14
C ILE A 346 -11.49 20.24 -14.81
N ASP A 347 -11.06 21.18 -15.65
CA ASP A 347 -11.91 21.86 -16.64
C ASP A 347 -12.19 20.93 -17.82
N GLY A 348 -13.17 20.05 -17.60
CA GLY A 348 -13.64 19.10 -18.61
C GLY A 348 -14.15 19.74 -19.90
N PRO A 349 -15.04 20.74 -19.83
CA PRO A 349 -15.54 21.44 -21.01
C PRO A 349 -14.44 22.01 -21.89
N GLN A 350 -13.43 22.68 -21.30
CA GLN A 350 -12.31 23.21 -22.08
C GLN A 350 -11.46 22.10 -22.69
N ALA A 351 -11.13 21.06 -21.91
CA ALA A 351 -10.35 19.93 -22.41
C ALA A 351 -11.08 19.20 -23.56
N LEU A 352 -12.39 19.01 -23.46
CA LEU A 352 -13.22 18.39 -24.49
C LEU A 352 -13.27 19.26 -25.76
N ALA A 353 -13.40 20.57 -25.62
CA ALA A 353 -13.37 21.51 -26.75
C ALA A 353 -12.02 21.50 -27.49
N ASP A 354 -10.93 21.26 -26.76
CA ASP A 354 -9.58 21.12 -27.31
C ASP A 354 -9.30 19.70 -27.87
N GLY A 355 -10.30 18.80 -27.87
CA GLY A 355 -10.23 17.48 -28.47
C GLY A 355 -9.82 16.33 -27.53
N ILE A 356 -9.67 16.59 -26.22
CA ILE A 356 -9.42 15.52 -25.24
C ILE A 356 -10.68 14.69 -25.07
N GLN A 357 -10.55 13.38 -25.27
CA GLN A 357 -11.68 12.46 -25.18
C GLN A 357 -11.99 12.10 -23.72
N PHE A 358 -13.28 11.96 -23.42
CA PHE A 358 -13.75 11.50 -22.11
C PHE A 358 -14.75 10.35 -22.27
N TYR A 359 -14.68 9.43 -21.32
CA TYR A 359 -15.55 8.26 -21.25
C TYR A 359 -16.08 8.07 -19.85
N ARG A 360 -17.26 7.47 -19.71
CA ARG A 360 -17.80 6.99 -18.45
C ARG A 360 -17.78 5.47 -18.43
N SER A 361 -17.13 4.91 -17.42
CA SER A 361 -17.13 3.46 -17.16
C SER A 361 -18.43 3.00 -16.50
N ALA A 362 -18.67 1.68 -16.50
CA ALA A 362 -19.84 1.06 -15.90
C ALA A 362 -20.05 1.41 -14.40
N ASN A 363 -18.99 1.75 -13.67
CA ASN A 363 -19.08 2.18 -12.27
C ASN A 363 -19.01 3.70 -12.06
N GLY A 364 -19.27 4.48 -13.12
CA GLY A 364 -19.41 5.93 -13.06
C GLY A 364 -18.10 6.73 -12.99
N VAL A 365 -16.93 6.05 -13.03
CA VAL A 365 -15.63 6.73 -13.09
C VAL A 365 -15.46 7.34 -14.47
N ILE A 366 -15.00 8.60 -14.51
CA ILE A 366 -14.68 9.30 -15.75
C ILE A 366 -13.23 8.98 -16.13
N LEU A 367 -13.02 8.67 -17.39
CA LEU A 367 -11.75 8.22 -17.94
C LEU A 367 -11.36 9.12 -19.11
N THR A 368 -10.09 9.48 -19.21
CA THR A 368 -9.52 10.11 -20.41
C THR A 368 -8.21 9.45 -20.77
N PRO A 369 -7.94 9.17 -22.06
CA PRO A 369 -6.63 8.69 -22.49
C PRO A 369 -5.56 9.78 -22.33
N GLY A 370 -5.95 11.04 -22.16
CA GLY A 370 -5.06 12.20 -22.28
C GLY A 370 -4.91 12.65 -23.75
N ASP A 371 -3.92 13.48 -24.00
CA ASP A 371 -3.43 13.86 -25.32
C ASP A 371 -2.64 12.72 -25.99
N ALA A 372 -1.93 13.03 -27.10
CA ALA A 372 -1.15 12.05 -27.84
C ALA A 372 -0.02 11.42 -27.00
N GLU A 373 0.46 12.12 -25.98
CA GLU A 373 1.48 11.69 -25.03
C GLU A 373 0.87 10.97 -23.81
N GLY A 374 -0.46 10.89 -23.72
CA GLY A 374 -1.18 10.29 -22.61
C GLY A 374 -1.20 11.17 -21.36
N LEU A 375 -1.13 12.48 -21.55
CA LEU A 375 -1.14 13.50 -20.52
C LEU A 375 -2.45 14.28 -20.52
N LEU A 376 -2.84 14.78 -19.36
CA LEU A 376 -3.81 15.86 -19.23
C LEU A 376 -3.05 17.10 -18.71
N PRO A 377 -2.70 18.03 -19.61
CA PRO A 377 -1.88 19.18 -19.29
C PRO A 377 -2.43 20.08 -18.16
N PRO A 378 -1.55 20.78 -17.41
CA PRO A 378 -1.96 21.66 -16.30
C PRO A 378 -2.92 22.79 -16.69
N ARG A 379 -2.94 23.22 -17.97
CA ARG A 379 -3.90 24.22 -18.47
C ARG A 379 -5.37 23.82 -18.30
N TYR A 380 -5.64 22.52 -18.09
CA TYR A 380 -6.99 22.01 -17.80
C TYR A 380 -7.26 21.85 -16.31
N PHE A 381 -6.36 22.29 -15.43
CA PHE A 381 -6.60 22.28 -13.99
C PHE A 381 -7.41 23.53 -13.62
N GLN A 382 -8.68 23.34 -13.29
CA GLN A 382 -9.56 24.43 -12.89
C GLN A 382 -9.18 24.98 -11.51
N ARG A 383 -8.85 24.07 -10.58
CA ARG A 383 -8.38 24.40 -9.22
C ARG A 383 -7.77 23.17 -8.55
N VAL A 384 -6.92 23.40 -7.55
CA VAL A 384 -6.26 22.32 -6.79
C VAL A 384 -6.46 22.54 -5.31
N LEU A 385 -6.92 21.49 -4.63
CA LEU A 385 -7.22 21.49 -3.21
C LEU A 385 -6.24 20.56 -2.51
N GLN A 386 -5.47 21.08 -1.56
CA GLN A 386 -4.92 20.25 -0.51
C GLN A 386 -6.07 19.88 0.44
N LEU A 387 -6.21 18.59 0.75
CA LEU A 387 -7.24 18.00 1.59
C LEU A 387 -6.71 17.70 3.00
N ARG A 388 -5.41 17.41 3.12
CA ARG A 388 -4.75 17.02 4.37
C ARG A 388 -3.37 17.69 4.50
N PRO A 389 -2.88 17.98 5.72
CA PRO A 389 -3.62 17.91 6.98
C PRO A 389 -4.74 18.95 7.05
N ASP A 390 -4.55 20.10 6.40
CA ASP A 390 -5.52 21.19 6.36
C ASP A 390 -6.03 21.42 4.95
N ARG A 391 -7.31 21.76 4.86
CA ARG A 391 -7.96 22.04 3.57
C ARG A 391 -7.61 23.44 3.10
N ARG A 392 -6.87 23.55 1.98
CA ARG A 392 -6.52 24.84 1.36
C ARG A 392 -6.40 24.73 -0.15
N LEU A 393 -6.54 25.87 -0.83
CA LEU A 393 -6.22 25.97 -2.26
C LEU A 393 -4.71 25.96 -2.44
N LEU A 394 -4.24 25.19 -3.42
CA LEU A 394 -2.87 25.27 -3.91
C LEU A 394 -2.84 26.19 -5.14
N PRO A 395 -1.78 27.01 -5.29
CA PRO A 395 -1.63 27.86 -6.45
C PRO A 395 -1.47 27.03 -7.72
N LEU A 396 -2.10 27.50 -8.80
CA LEU A 396 -1.80 27.10 -10.17
C LEU A 396 -0.81 28.15 -10.68
N GLU A 397 0.45 27.76 -10.88
CA GLU A 397 1.48 28.66 -11.43
C GLU A 397 1.31 28.86 -12.94
#